data_AF-A0AAV2NA29-F1
#
_entry.id   AF-A0AAV2NA29-F1
#
_cell.length_a   1.000
_cell.length_b   1.000
_cell.length_c   1.000
_cell.angle_alpha   90.00
_cell.angle_beta   90.00
_cell.angle_gamma   90.00
#
_symmetry.space_group_name_H-M   'P 1'
#
loop_
_entity.id
_entity.type
_entity.pdbx_description
1 polymer ?
#
loop_
_entity_poly.entity_id
_entity_poly.type
_entity_poly.pdbx_seq_one_letter_code
_entity_poly.pdbx_strand_id
1 'polypeptide(L)'
;MSLNTAHTNGGVLLHAGEGIILFSDNVGMEFHGQEQAEFIGKKQGRLYLTTHRMIFNSKDQKEKMQSFSFPFVTLSEVGLEQPVFGANYIGGKCRAQPNGNWIGECKFKLRFKSGGAVEFAQALLRVASMAQRNSPINDAPPPYTPPLSDWYPAQPSAYQPPPNGYYGWMPPTNVFPDVPPGNTVFVTDNPPPYPGIQSGYGYASGPPHQGAGGAGAGQPGGAPGWANPNYNGQPMSQADAKAAEAAQSAYYDPNRPQCAYVPPPEYYESPPAYTKKYQ
;
A
#
# COMPACT_ATOMS: atom_id res chain seq x y z
N MET A 1 10.91 -5.35 -12.04
CA MET A 1 9.56 -5.94 -12.19
C MET A 1 9.55 -7.36 -11.68
N SER A 2 8.49 -7.75 -10.98
CA SER A 2 8.32 -9.13 -10.52
C SER A 2 6.89 -9.62 -10.67
N LEU A 3 6.76 -10.89 -11.04
CA LEU A 3 5.52 -11.60 -11.31
C LEU A 3 5.09 -12.39 -10.07
N ASN A 4 3.82 -12.28 -9.66
CA ASN A 4 3.24 -13.03 -8.55
C ASN A 4 4.00 -12.86 -7.22
N THR A 5 4.36 -11.61 -6.88
CA THR A 5 5.14 -11.27 -5.68
C THR A 5 4.50 -10.20 -4.79
N ALA A 6 3.41 -9.57 -5.23
CA ALA A 6 2.79 -8.43 -4.55
C ALA A 6 1.31 -8.68 -4.23
N HIS A 7 0.98 -9.93 -3.86
CA HIS A 7 -0.37 -10.31 -3.44
C HIS A 7 -0.32 -11.33 -2.30
N THR A 8 -1.38 -11.35 -1.50
CA THR A 8 -1.71 -12.43 -0.57
C THR A 8 -3.21 -12.44 -0.34
N ASN A 9 -3.81 -13.61 -0.14
CA ASN A 9 -5.25 -13.79 0.09
C ASN A 9 -6.15 -12.99 -0.90
N GLY A 10 -5.76 -12.96 -2.18
CA GLY A 10 -6.46 -12.21 -3.24
C GLY A 10 -6.37 -10.67 -3.15
N GLY A 11 -5.68 -10.13 -2.15
CA GLY A 11 -5.40 -8.71 -1.98
C GLY A 11 -3.98 -8.30 -2.37
N VAL A 12 -3.68 -7.00 -2.25
CA VAL A 12 -2.35 -6.44 -2.51
C VAL A 12 -1.44 -6.60 -1.29
N LEU A 13 -0.17 -6.91 -1.52
CA LEU A 13 0.86 -7.00 -0.49
C LEU A 13 1.84 -5.83 -0.59
N LEU A 14 1.83 -4.96 0.41
CA LEU A 14 2.67 -3.77 0.55
C LEU A 14 3.86 -4.05 1.47
N HIS A 15 4.91 -3.24 1.33
CA HIS A 15 6.03 -3.19 2.29
C HIS A 15 5.70 -2.26 3.46
N ALA A 16 6.44 -2.37 4.56
CA ALA A 16 6.35 -1.44 5.67
C ALA A 16 6.62 0.01 5.22
N GLY A 17 5.69 0.93 5.50
CA GLY A 17 5.78 2.33 5.06
C GLY A 17 5.45 2.59 3.58
N GLU A 18 5.05 1.56 2.82
CA GLU A 18 4.55 1.74 1.46
C GLU A 18 3.08 2.18 1.47
N GLY A 19 2.82 3.43 1.05
CA GLY A 19 1.47 4.00 0.97
C GLY A 19 0.89 3.94 -0.44
N ILE A 20 -0.43 3.78 -0.55
CA ILE A 20 -1.20 3.89 -1.79
C ILE A 20 -1.49 5.37 -2.06
N ILE A 21 -1.07 5.85 -3.22
CA ILE A 21 -1.32 7.21 -3.72
C ILE A 21 -2.63 7.25 -4.50
N LEU A 22 -2.81 6.31 -5.43
CA LEU A 22 -4.04 6.15 -6.21
C LEU A 22 -4.45 4.68 -6.26
N PHE A 23 -5.76 4.45 -6.19
CA PHE A 23 -6.37 3.16 -6.44
C PHE A 23 -7.30 3.28 -7.64
N SER A 24 -7.21 2.34 -8.59
CA SER A 24 -8.12 2.27 -9.71
C SER A 24 -8.63 0.85 -9.86
N ASP A 25 -9.95 0.69 -9.78
CA ASP A 25 -10.60 -0.57 -10.04
C ASP A 25 -10.91 -0.76 -11.54
N ASN A 26 -11.16 -2.00 -11.96
CA ASN A 26 -11.55 -2.34 -13.34
C ASN A 26 -10.53 -1.94 -14.43
N VAL A 27 -9.24 -2.10 -14.13
CA VAL A 27 -8.16 -1.86 -15.09
C VAL A 27 -7.90 -3.13 -15.90
N GLY A 28 -7.90 -2.99 -17.23
CA GLY A 28 -7.47 -4.03 -18.15
C GLY A 28 -5.97 -3.94 -18.39
N MET A 29 -5.27 -5.08 -18.39
CA MET A 29 -3.84 -5.15 -18.60
C MET A 29 -3.48 -6.16 -19.68
N GLU A 30 -2.51 -5.83 -20.52
CA GLU A 30 -2.01 -6.70 -21.59
C GLU A 30 -0.50 -6.55 -21.73
N PHE A 31 0.19 -7.63 -22.03
CA PHE A 31 1.63 -7.66 -22.27
C PHE A 31 1.96 -8.06 -23.71
N HIS A 32 3.10 -7.60 -24.19
CA HIS A 32 3.67 -8.01 -25.47
C HIS A 32 5.17 -8.28 -25.32
N GLY A 33 5.67 -9.29 -26.05
CA GLY A 33 7.09 -9.68 -26.05
C GLY A 33 7.46 -10.72 -24.99
N GLN A 34 6.48 -11.33 -24.31
CA GLN A 34 6.72 -12.41 -23.36
C GLN A 34 5.76 -13.58 -23.62
N GLU A 35 6.30 -14.80 -23.64
CA GLU A 35 5.59 -16.02 -24.05
C GLU A 35 5.14 -16.88 -22.87
N GLN A 36 5.67 -16.61 -21.68
CA GLN A 36 5.28 -17.29 -20.45
C GLN A 36 3.75 -17.12 -20.20
N ALA A 37 3.09 -18.20 -19.78
CA ALA A 37 1.62 -18.29 -19.76
C ALA A 37 0.91 -17.19 -18.94
N GLU A 38 1.57 -16.66 -17.92
CA GLU A 38 1.10 -15.56 -17.07
C GLU A 38 0.92 -14.25 -17.86
N PHE A 39 1.68 -14.04 -18.93
CA PHE A 39 1.65 -12.83 -19.76
C PHE A 39 0.67 -12.92 -20.92
N ILE A 40 0.19 -14.13 -21.23
CA ILE A 40 -0.69 -14.36 -22.37
C ILE A 40 -2.12 -13.88 -22.06
N GLY A 41 -2.69 -13.15 -23.02
CA GLY A 41 -4.06 -12.66 -22.97
C GLY A 41 -4.25 -11.38 -22.17
N LYS A 42 -5.51 -10.95 -22.08
CA LYS A 42 -5.90 -9.74 -21.35
C LYS A 42 -6.23 -10.10 -19.91
N LYS A 43 -5.63 -9.39 -18.96
CA LYS A 43 -5.91 -9.50 -17.53
C LYS A 43 -6.89 -8.40 -17.10
N GLN A 44 -7.72 -8.70 -16.11
CA GLN A 44 -8.65 -7.74 -15.51
C GLN A 44 -8.37 -7.66 -14.01
N GLY A 45 -8.18 -6.45 -13.51
CA GLY A 45 -7.65 -6.28 -12.16
C GLY A 45 -7.87 -4.91 -11.57
N ARG A 46 -7.13 -4.70 -10.49
CA ARG A 46 -6.97 -3.45 -9.75
C ARG A 46 -5.57 -2.94 -9.99
N LEU A 47 -5.44 -1.62 -10.06
CA LEU A 47 -4.16 -0.95 -10.18
C LEU A 47 -3.94 -0.05 -8.98
N TYR A 48 -2.77 -0.19 -8.38
CA TYR A 48 -2.32 0.62 -7.25
C TYR A 48 -1.12 1.43 -7.71
N LEU A 49 -1.19 2.75 -7.60
CA LEU A 49 0.01 3.59 -7.62
C LEU A 49 0.42 3.80 -6.17
N THR A 50 1.60 3.33 -5.79
CA THR A 50 2.13 3.47 -4.42
C THR A 50 3.24 4.51 -4.37
N THR A 51 3.76 4.77 -3.17
CA THR A 51 4.93 5.63 -2.96
C THR A 51 6.21 5.07 -3.60
N HIS A 52 6.25 3.79 -3.99
CA HIS A 52 7.48 3.10 -4.45
C HIS A 52 7.34 2.40 -5.81
N ARG A 53 6.12 2.03 -6.19
CA ARG A 53 5.86 1.21 -7.38
C ARG A 53 4.42 1.35 -7.85
N MET A 54 4.16 0.89 -9.07
CA MET A 54 2.82 0.53 -9.49
C MET A 54 2.60 -0.96 -9.26
N ILE A 55 1.40 -1.39 -8.85
CA ILE A 55 1.08 -2.81 -8.65
C ILE A 55 -0.22 -3.12 -9.39
N PHE A 56 -0.19 -4.13 -10.24
CA PHE A 56 -1.40 -4.75 -10.77
C PHE A 56 -1.74 -5.97 -9.92
N ASN A 57 -3.02 -6.15 -9.58
CA ASN A 57 -3.53 -7.33 -8.89
C ASN A 57 -4.78 -7.85 -9.63
N SER A 58 -4.77 -9.14 -9.99
CA SER A 58 -5.87 -9.77 -10.69
C SER A 58 -7.11 -9.86 -9.80
N LYS A 59 -8.28 -9.67 -10.40
CA LYS A 59 -9.56 -9.94 -9.74
C LYS A 59 -9.91 -11.42 -9.70
N ASP A 60 -9.50 -12.16 -10.73
CA ASP A 60 -9.79 -13.59 -10.81
C ASP A 60 -8.62 -14.38 -10.19
N GLN A 61 -8.91 -15.12 -9.12
CA GLN A 61 -7.94 -15.97 -8.42
C GLN A 61 -7.52 -17.19 -9.26
N LYS A 62 -8.22 -17.47 -10.36
CA LYS A 62 -7.85 -18.53 -11.32
C LYS A 62 -6.87 -18.05 -12.38
N GLU A 63 -6.66 -16.74 -12.52
CA GLU A 63 -5.65 -16.21 -13.44
C GLU A 63 -4.25 -16.67 -13.02
N LYS A 64 -3.41 -17.05 -13.99
CA LYS A 64 -2.03 -17.44 -13.66
C LYS A 64 -1.22 -16.24 -13.14
N MET A 65 -1.52 -15.04 -13.63
CA MET A 65 -0.96 -13.80 -13.10
C MET A 65 -1.90 -13.21 -12.04
N GLN A 66 -1.54 -13.42 -10.77
CA GLN A 66 -2.25 -12.85 -9.62
C GLN A 66 -1.77 -11.44 -9.26
N SER A 67 -0.49 -11.14 -9.49
CA SER A 67 0.03 -9.78 -9.32
C SER A 67 1.21 -9.50 -10.24
N PHE A 68 1.43 -8.23 -10.55
CA PHE A 68 2.65 -7.77 -11.21
C PHE A 68 3.12 -6.45 -10.58
N SER A 69 4.35 -6.47 -10.06
CA SER A 69 4.95 -5.35 -9.35
C SER A 69 5.86 -4.55 -10.28
N PHE A 70 5.62 -3.22 -10.32
CA PHE A 70 6.31 -2.24 -11.14
C PHE A 70 7.10 -1.20 -10.33
N PRO A 71 8.28 -1.57 -9.77
CA PRO A 71 9.22 -0.59 -9.24
C PRO A 71 9.55 0.46 -10.31
N PHE A 72 9.55 1.74 -9.93
CA PHE A 72 9.73 2.84 -10.90
C PHE A 72 11.06 2.73 -11.66
N VAL A 73 12.12 2.25 -11.01
CA VAL A 73 13.45 2.00 -11.61
C VAL A 73 13.46 0.95 -12.73
N THR A 74 12.36 0.20 -12.88
CA THR A 74 12.21 -0.84 -13.92
C THR A 74 11.29 -0.46 -15.06
N LEU A 75 10.69 0.74 -15.00
CA LEU A 75 9.86 1.32 -16.05
C LEU A 75 10.72 2.13 -17.01
N SER A 76 10.41 2.02 -18.31
CA SER A 76 10.94 2.93 -19.33
C SER A 76 9.86 3.19 -20.39
N GLU A 77 10.01 4.29 -21.13
CA GLU A 77 9.09 4.66 -22.22
C GLU A 77 7.61 4.69 -21.80
N VAL A 78 7.33 5.11 -20.57
CA VAL A 78 5.96 5.22 -20.07
C VAL A 78 5.28 6.42 -20.73
N GLY A 79 4.13 6.18 -21.37
CA GLY A 79 3.38 7.20 -22.08
C GLY A 79 1.88 6.97 -22.03
N LEU A 80 1.13 8.05 -22.16
CA LEU A 80 -0.32 8.01 -22.39
C LEU A 80 -0.57 7.99 -23.90
N GLU A 81 -1.33 7.01 -24.34
CA GLU A 81 -1.78 6.87 -25.72
C GLU A 81 -3.27 7.20 -25.81
N GLN A 82 -3.61 8.15 -26.68
CA GLN A 82 -4.96 8.67 -26.87
C GLN A 82 -5.41 8.41 -28.32
N PRO A 83 -5.78 7.16 -28.66
CA PRO A 83 -6.21 6.83 -30.01
C PRO A 83 -7.53 7.55 -30.34
N VAL A 84 -7.67 8.04 -31.57
CA VAL A 84 -8.91 8.67 -32.06
C VAL A 84 -10.11 7.72 -31.93
N PHE A 85 -9.87 6.42 -32.09
CA PHE A 85 -10.84 5.36 -31.88
C PHE A 85 -10.35 4.37 -30.83
N GLY A 86 -11.14 4.16 -29.78
CA GLY A 86 -10.85 3.23 -28.69
C GLY A 86 -10.60 3.93 -27.36
N ALA A 87 -10.28 3.14 -26.33
CA ALA A 87 -10.01 3.66 -25.00
C ALA A 87 -8.54 4.10 -24.86
N ASN A 88 -8.34 5.24 -24.18
CA ASN A 88 -7.04 5.70 -23.73
C ASN A 88 -6.34 4.60 -22.94
N TYR A 89 -5.02 4.49 -23.12
CA TYR A 89 -4.22 3.53 -22.39
C TYR A 89 -2.87 4.09 -22.00
N ILE A 90 -2.34 3.61 -20.87
CA ILE A 90 -0.96 3.86 -20.48
C ILE A 90 -0.13 2.69 -21.02
N GLY A 91 0.84 3.01 -21.86
CA GLY A 91 1.80 2.06 -22.39
C GLY A 91 3.18 2.28 -21.78
N GLY A 92 4.01 1.25 -21.80
CA GLY A 92 5.43 1.39 -21.48
C GLY A 92 6.19 0.09 -21.64
N LYS A 93 7.50 0.16 -21.38
CA LYS A 93 8.39 -0.99 -21.29
C LYS A 93 8.68 -1.32 -19.83
N CYS A 94 8.85 -2.61 -19.58
CA CYS A 94 9.12 -3.21 -18.29
C CYS A 94 10.30 -4.16 -18.43
N ARG A 95 11.25 -4.15 -17.50
CA ARG A 95 12.30 -5.17 -17.41
C ARG A 95 12.26 -5.97 -16.13
N ALA A 96 12.54 -7.27 -16.23
CA ALA A 96 12.56 -8.17 -15.09
C ALA A 96 13.59 -7.71 -14.05
N GLN A 97 13.24 -7.83 -12.77
CA GLN A 97 14.25 -7.80 -11.71
C GLN A 97 14.82 -9.22 -11.52
N PRO A 98 16.09 -9.36 -11.09
CA PRO A 98 16.62 -10.67 -10.74
C PRO A 98 15.71 -11.37 -9.72
N ASN A 99 15.52 -12.68 -9.84
CA ASN A 99 14.60 -13.48 -8.99
C ASN A 99 13.12 -13.04 -9.03
N GLY A 100 12.71 -12.21 -10.01
CA GLY A 100 11.35 -11.71 -10.13
C GLY A 100 10.32 -12.65 -10.75
N ASN A 101 10.59 -13.97 -10.80
CA ASN A 101 9.76 -15.00 -11.43
C ASN A 101 9.57 -14.92 -12.96
N TRP A 102 10.37 -14.10 -13.65
CA TRP A 102 10.46 -14.06 -15.11
C TRP A 102 11.78 -13.37 -15.52
N ILE A 103 12.15 -13.42 -16.81
CA ILE A 103 13.39 -12.85 -17.35
C ILE A 103 13.08 -12.04 -18.61
N GLY A 104 13.87 -10.99 -18.84
CA GLY A 104 13.85 -10.21 -20.08
C GLY A 104 13.06 -8.91 -19.94
N GLU A 105 12.47 -8.48 -21.04
CA GLU A 105 11.71 -7.23 -21.14
C GLU A 105 10.35 -7.48 -21.78
N CYS A 106 9.38 -6.63 -21.43
CA CYS A 106 8.03 -6.65 -21.96
C CYS A 106 7.58 -5.23 -22.31
N LYS A 107 6.59 -5.14 -23.19
CA LYS A 107 5.72 -3.95 -23.27
C LYS A 107 4.44 -4.26 -22.50
N PHE A 108 3.90 -3.28 -21.79
CA PHE A 108 2.60 -3.38 -21.15
C PHE A 108 1.64 -2.33 -21.69
N LYS A 109 0.34 -2.62 -21.60
CA LYS A 109 -0.75 -1.67 -21.84
C LYS A 109 -1.76 -1.75 -20.70
N LEU A 110 -2.11 -0.61 -20.12
CA LEU A 110 -3.12 -0.47 -19.07
C LEU A 110 -4.29 0.36 -19.60
N ARG A 111 -5.48 -0.23 -19.62
CA ARG A 111 -6.72 0.41 -20.08
C ARG A 111 -7.63 0.67 -18.91
N PHE A 112 -7.98 1.93 -18.70
CA PHE A 112 -8.85 2.37 -17.62
C PHE A 112 -10.28 2.42 -18.11
N LYS A 113 -11.09 1.42 -17.73
CA LYS A 113 -12.49 1.31 -18.20
C LYS A 113 -13.42 2.31 -17.52
N SER A 114 -13.04 2.81 -16.34
CA SER A 114 -13.81 3.76 -15.54
C SER A 114 -13.36 5.22 -15.72
N GLY A 115 -12.48 5.52 -16.69
CA GLY A 115 -11.85 6.84 -16.82
C GLY A 115 -10.60 7.01 -15.95
N GLY A 116 -10.06 8.24 -15.88
CA GLY A 116 -8.87 8.56 -15.07
C GLY A 116 -7.51 8.24 -15.71
N ALA A 117 -7.46 7.72 -16.95
CA ALA A 117 -6.19 7.33 -17.57
C ALA A 117 -5.17 8.49 -17.68
N VAL A 118 -5.66 9.71 -17.95
CA VAL A 118 -4.82 10.91 -18.09
C VAL A 118 -4.22 11.27 -16.74
N GLU A 119 -5.05 11.34 -15.71
CA GLU A 119 -4.67 11.71 -14.35
C GLU A 119 -3.76 10.66 -13.73
N PHE A 120 -4.03 9.38 -13.97
CA PHE A 120 -3.14 8.30 -13.55
C PHE A 120 -1.78 8.41 -14.23
N ALA A 121 -1.73 8.67 -15.54
CA ALA A 121 -0.47 8.82 -16.27
C ALA A 121 0.35 10.01 -15.74
N GLN A 122 -0.29 11.15 -15.52
CA GLN A 122 0.35 12.33 -14.95
C GLN A 122 0.87 12.07 -13.53
N ALA A 123 0.08 11.40 -12.69
CA ALA A 123 0.49 11.02 -11.34
C ALA A 123 1.65 10.01 -11.37
N LEU A 124 1.59 8.97 -12.22
CA LEU A 124 2.65 7.97 -12.37
C LEU A 124 3.97 8.63 -12.78
N LEU A 125 3.97 9.50 -13.80
CA LEU A 125 5.17 10.19 -14.24
C LEU A 125 5.74 11.11 -13.16
N ARG A 126 4.87 11.80 -12.41
CA ARG A 126 5.29 12.68 -11.31
C ARG A 126 5.89 11.89 -10.15
N VAL A 127 5.24 10.82 -9.71
CA VAL A 127 5.69 9.96 -8.61
C VAL A 127 7.00 9.26 -9.00
N ALA A 128 7.11 8.75 -10.23
CA ALA A 128 8.35 8.16 -10.75
C ALA A 128 9.49 9.19 -10.75
N SER A 129 9.24 10.43 -11.21
CA SER A 129 10.24 11.51 -11.17
C SER A 129 10.67 11.88 -9.75
N MET A 130 9.75 11.91 -8.79
CA MET A 130 10.07 12.14 -7.37
C MET A 130 10.93 11.01 -6.80
N ALA A 131 10.57 9.75 -7.08
CA ALA A 131 11.31 8.59 -6.59
C ALA A 131 12.72 8.49 -7.21
N GLN A 132 12.87 8.85 -8.48
CA GLN A 132 14.17 8.89 -9.17
C GLN A 132 15.17 9.85 -8.50
N ARG A 133 14.70 10.97 -7.92
CA ARG A 133 15.57 11.89 -7.17
C ARG A 133 16.17 11.26 -5.91
N ASN A 134 15.52 10.22 -5.39
CA ASN A 134 15.96 9.45 -4.24
C ASN A 134 16.72 8.17 -4.64
N SER A 135 16.92 7.93 -5.94
CA SER A 135 17.54 6.72 -6.46
C SER A 135 19.07 6.89 -6.53
N PRO A 136 19.87 5.88 -6.16
CA PRO A 136 21.30 5.88 -6.39
C PRO A 136 21.61 5.87 -7.90
N ILE A 137 22.83 6.27 -8.26
CA ILE A 137 23.32 6.41 -9.65
C ILE A 137 23.21 5.10 -10.47
N ASN A 138 23.13 3.95 -9.80
CA ASN A 138 22.92 2.66 -10.47
C ASN A 138 21.43 2.40 -10.71
N ASP A 139 21.03 2.42 -11.98
CA ASP A 139 19.66 2.16 -12.41
C ASP A 139 19.21 0.70 -12.24
N ALA A 140 20.07 -0.25 -11.84
CA ALA A 140 19.68 -1.65 -11.74
C ALA A 140 18.71 -1.91 -10.55
N PRO A 141 17.55 -2.54 -10.77
CA PRO A 141 16.70 -2.97 -9.66
C PRO A 141 17.44 -4.03 -8.84
N PRO A 142 17.27 -4.02 -7.51
CA PRO A 142 17.80 -5.09 -6.69
C PRO A 142 17.06 -6.39 -7.01
N PRO A 143 17.69 -7.56 -6.73
CA PRO A 143 17.00 -8.83 -6.78
C PRO A 143 15.74 -8.81 -5.92
N TYR A 144 14.68 -9.46 -6.40
CA TYR A 144 13.54 -9.78 -5.56
C TYR A 144 14.00 -10.65 -4.38
N THR A 145 13.58 -10.28 -3.18
CA THR A 145 13.61 -11.15 -2.02
C THR A 145 12.19 -11.32 -1.51
N PRO A 146 11.72 -12.55 -1.31
CA PRO A 146 10.43 -12.76 -0.67
C PRO A 146 10.45 -12.13 0.74
N PRO A 147 9.28 -11.68 1.24
CA PRO A 147 9.19 -11.20 2.62
C PRO A 147 9.73 -12.24 3.62
N LEU A 148 10.46 -11.75 4.62
CA LEU A 148 11.01 -12.58 5.70
C LEU A 148 10.04 -12.69 6.88
N SER A 149 9.13 -11.74 6.97
CA SER A 149 8.06 -11.66 7.98
C SER A 149 6.75 -12.21 7.42
N ASP A 150 5.87 -12.63 8.32
CA ASP A 150 4.48 -12.86 7.98
C ASP A 150 3.81 -11.56 7.52
N TRP A 151 2.69 -11.71 6.82
CA TRP A 151 1.85 -10.59 6.40
C TRP A 151 0.65 -10.47 7.33
N TYR A 152 0.16 -9.24 7.50
CA TYR A 152 -1.05 -8.96 8.27
C TYR A 152 -1.93 -7.92 7.56
N PRO A 153 -3.25 -7.89 7.85
CA PRO A 153 -4.13 -6.86 7.31
C PRO A 153 -3.67 -5.46 7.71
N ALA A 154 -3.58 -4.56 6.75
CA ALA A 154 -3.20 -3.18 6.99
C ALA A 154 -4.42 -2.35 7.40
N GLN A 155 -4.29 -1.53 8.44
CA GLN A 155 -5.31 -0.52 8.77
C GLN A 155 -5.30 0.59 7.71
N PRO A 156 -6.45 1.20 7.36
CA PRO A 156 -6.52 2.28 6.36
C PRO A 156 -5.51 3.41 6.55
N SER A 157 -5.29 3.84 7.79
CA SER A 157 -4.33 4.89 8.13
C SER A 157 -2.87 4.55 7.79
N ALA A 158 -2.53 3.26 7.65
CA ALA A 158 -1.18 2.82 7.33
C ALA A 158 -0.84 2.93 5.84
N TYR A 159 -1.84 2.92 4.96
CA TYR A 159 -1.63 2.93 3.51
C TYR A 159 -2.29 4.10 2.78
N GLN A 160 -3.16 4.87 3.43
CA GLN A 160 -3.80 6.00 2.77
C GLN A 160 -2.81 7.15 2.52
N PRO A 161 -3.03 7.95 1.46
CA PRO A 161 -2.21 9.11 1.20
C PRO A 161 -2.39 10.14 2.34
N PRO A 162 -1.33 10.87 2.74
CA PRO A 162 -1.42 11.87 3.79
C PRO A 162 -2.36 13.01 3.37
N PRO A 163 -3.14 13.59 4.30
CA PRO A 163 -4.10 14.66 3.97
C PRO A 163 -3.49 15.88 3.28
N ASN A 164 -2.21 16.17 3.58
CA ASN A 164 -1.48 17.32 3.04
C ASN A 164 -0.72 17.00 1.73
N GLY A 165 -0.88 15.80 1.18
CA GLY A 165 -0.16 15.35 -0.01
C GLY A 165 1.34 15.16 0.21
N TYR A 166 2.11 15.24 -0.87
CA TYR A 166 3.55 14.95 -0.90
C TYR A 166 4.33 16.16 -1.47
N TYR A 167 5.14 16.81 -0.65
CA TYR A 167 6.00 17.93 -1.07
C TYR A 167 5.26 19.05 -1.82
N GLY A 168 4.09 19.45 -1.30
CA GLY A 168 3.23 20.46 -1.92
C GLY A 168 2.45 19.99 -3.14
N TRP A 169 2.57 18.71 -3.52
CA TRP A 169 1.72 18.08 -4.52
C TRP A 169 0.59 17.29 -3.87
N MET A 170 -0.64 17.57 -4.30
CA MET A 170 -1.80 16.79 -3.91
C MET A 170 -2.13 15.77 -5.01
N PRO A 171 -2.16 14.46 -4.71
CA PRO A 171 -2.61 13.47 -5.68
C PRO A 171 -4.06 13.71 -6.10
N PRO A 172 -4.46 13.38 -7.34
CA PRO A 172 -5.82 13.58 -7.84
C PRO A 172 -6.81 12.53 -7.28
N THR A 173 -6.86 12.34 -5.96
CA THR A 173 -7.72 11.34 -5.30
C THR A 173 -9.20 11.58 -5.52
N ASN A 174 -9.61 12.82 -5.83
CA ASN A 174 -10.97 13.15 -6.23
C ASN A 174 -11.42 12.49 -7.56
N VAL A 175 -10.48 12.20 -8.46
CA VAL A 175 -10.75 11.49 -9.73
C VAL A 175 -10.78 9.97 -9.52
N PHE A 176 -10.21 9.49 -8.42
CA PHE A 176 -10.15 8.09 -8.03
C PHE A 176 -10.86 7.89 -6.67
N PRO A 177 -12.19 8.06 -6.60
CA PRO A 177 -12.93 7.99 -5.34
C PRO A 177 -13.04 6.57 -4.77
N ASP A 178 -12.79 5.56 -5.59
CA ASP A 178 -12.78 4.16 -5.16
C ASP A 178 -11.64 3.91 -4.16
N VAL A 179 -11.89 3.01 -3.22
CA VAL A 179 -10.88 2.54 -2.26
C VAL A 179 -10.67 1.03 -2.44
N PRO A 180 -9.49 0.50 -2.04
CA PRO A 180 -9.29 -0.94 -2.00
C PRO A 180 -10.41 -1.62 -1.20
N PRO A 181 -10.95 -2.76 -1.65
CA PRO A 181 -11.96 -3.49 -0.89
C PRO A 181 -11.50 -3.79 0.55
N GLY A 182 -12.46 -3.89 1.47
CA GLY A 182 -12.17 -4.24 2.85
C GLY A 182 -11.41 -5.56 2.96
N ASN A 183 -10.41 -5.61 3.84
CA ASN A 183 -9.55 -6.79 4.06
C ASN A 183 -8.78 -7.27 2.82
N THR A 184 -8.48 -6.40 1.85
CA THR A 184 -7.65 -6.76 0.68
C THR A 184 -6.32 -6.00 0.61
N VAL A 185 -5.93 -5.29 1.67
CA VAL A 185 -4.62 -4.66 1.77
C VAL A 185 -3.86 -5.32 2.91
N PHE A 186 -2.71 -5.88 2.58
CA PHE A 186 -1.84 -6.55 3.52
C PHE A 186 -0.47 -5.88 3.50
N VAL A 187 0.25 -5.97 4.61
CA VAL A 187 1.57 -5.40 4.75
C VAL A 187 2.50 -6.40 5.41
N THR A 188 3.79 -6.30 5.11
CA THR A 188 4.88 -7.02 5.78
C THR A 188 5.75 -6.02 6.53
N ASP A 189 6.56 -6.51 7.46
CA ASP A 189 7.51 -5.65 8.19
C ASP A 189 8.76 -5.32 7.36
N ASN A 190 8.89 -5.92 6.18
CA ASN A 190 10.02 -5.66 5.30
C ASN A 190 9.88 -4.27 4.67
N PRO A 191 10.92 -3.42 4.73
CA PRO A 191 10.90 -2.14 4.04
C PRO A 191 10.97 -2.34 2.51
N PRO A 192 10.53 -1.36 1.71
CA PRO A 192 10.67 -1.39 0.26
C PRO A 192 12.14 -1.52 -0.15
N PRO A 193 12.48 -2.45 -1.06
CA PRO A 193 13.84 -2.55 -1.59
C PRO A 193 14.11 -1.54 -2.71
N TYR A 194 13.14 -0.71 -3.08
CA TYR A 194 13.24 0.30 -4.14
C TYR A 194 13.14 1.71 -3.54
N PRO A 195 13.61 2.76 -4.24
CA PRO A 195 13.45 4.12 -3.76
C PRO A 195 12.00 4.56 -3.89
N GLY A 196 11.47 5.20 -2.85
CA GLY A 196 10.15 5.81 -2.87
C GLY A 196 10.19 7.33 -2.97
N ILE A 197 9.01 7.93 -2.99
CA ILE A 197 8.88 9.40 -2.96
C ILE A 197 9.16 10.00 -1.58
N GLN A 198 9.04 9.24 -0.50
CA GLN A 198 9.24 9.72 0.87
C GLN A 198 10.72 9.66 1.28
N SER A 199 11.25 10.78 1.78
CA SER A 199 12.61 10.84 2.34
C SER A 199 12.71 9.92 3.57
N GLY A 200 13.66 8.98 3.53
CA GLY A 200 13.89 7.98 4.59
C GLY A 200 13.64 6.52 4.18
N TYR A 201 12.97 6.28 3.04
CA TYR A 201 12.72 4.95 2.48
C TYR A 201 13.50 4.69 1.18
N GLY A 202 14.62 5.37 0.96
CA GLY A 202 15.57 5.02 -0.10
C GLY A 202 16.20 3.66 0.23
N TYR A 203 16.42 2.82 -0.79
CA TYR A 203 17.05 1.47 -0.75
C TYR A 203 17.48 1.06 0.67
N ALA A 204 16.67 0.28 1.37
CA ALA A 204 16.98 -0.15 2.73
C ALA A 204 18.27 -1.00 2.75
N SER A 205 19.42 -0.36 2.91
CA SER A 205 20.63 -1.01 3.39
C SER A 205 20.51 -1.13 4.91
N GLY A 206 19.77 -2.14 5.37
CA GLY A 206 19.69 -2.50 6.78
C GLY A 206 19.04 -1.45 7.69
N PRO A 207 18.89 -1.76 9.00
CA PRO A 207 18.22 -0.89 9.95
C PRO A 207 18.93 0.47 10.04
N PRO A 208 18.21 1.59 10.20
CA PRO A 208 18.84 2.87 10.51
C PRO A 208 19.47 2.77 11.90
N HIS A 209 20.78 2.57 11.93
CA HIS A 209 21.57 2.86 13.12
C HIS A 209 21.46 4.37 13.35
N GLN A 210 20.80 4.78 14.43
CA GLN A 210 20.71 6.16 14.87
C GLN A 210 22.11 6.79 14.89
N GLY A 211 22.32 7.74 13.98
CA GLY A 211 23.53 8.54 13.92
C GLY A 211 23.69 9.37 15.18
N ALA A 212 24.86 9.22 15.80
CA ALA A 212 25.34 10.05 16.88
C ALA A 212 25.46 11.53 16.45
N GLY A 213 25.06 12.44 17.34
CA GLY A 213 25.44 13.85 17.26
C GLY A 213 24.45 14.81 17.91
N GLY A 214 24.73 15.22 19.17
CA GLY A 214 24.03 16.35 19.80
C GLY A 214 24.05 16.31 21.32
N ALA A 215 25.06 16.91 21.93
CA ALA A 215 25.22 17.05 23.37
C ALA A 215 24.25 18.10 23.97
N GLY A 216 23.65 17.81 25.15
CA GLY A 216 22.90 18.81 25.93
C GLY A 216 22.04 18.25 27.07
N ALA A 217 22.67 18.02 28.24
CA ALA A 217 22.18 18.07 29.63
C ALA A 217 20.79 17.52 30.04
N GLY A 218 20.79 16.55 30.98
CA GLY A 218 19.67 16.23 31.90
C GLY A 218 19.65 14.80 32.44
N GLN A 219 20.06 14.59 33.70
CA GLN A 219 19.89 13.34 34.49
C GLN A 219 18.55 13.35 35.27
N PRO A 220 18.12 12.28 35.99
CA PRO A 220 18.24 10.83 35.77
C PRO A 220 16.92 10.04 36.03
N GLY A 221 16.80 8.79 35.54
CA GLY A 221 15.96 7.78 36.18
C GLY A 221 15.24 6.79 35.26
N GLY A 222 15.60 5.50 35.34
CA GLY A 222 14.79 4.36 34.85
C GLY A 222 15.54 3.40 33.92
N ALA A 223 15.93 2.24 34.44
CA ALA A 223 16.69 1.19 33.73
C ALA A 223 15.87 0.47 32.63
N PRO A 224 16.52 -0.07 31.58
CA PRO A 224 15.86 -0.86 30.54
C PRO A 224 15.97 -2.36 30.80
N GLY A 225 14.94 -3.11 30.47
CA GLY A 225 15.05 -4.56 30.36
C GLY A 225 13.70 -5.21 30.15
N TRP A 226 13.42 -5.65 28.92
CA TRP A 226 12.45 -6.73 28.72
C TRP A 226 13.03 -7.74 27.74
N ALA A 227 13.50 -8.82 28.37
CA ALA A 227 13.87 -10.07 27.75
C ALA A 227 12.62 -10.75 27.17
N ASN A 228 12.84 -11.45 26.07
CA ASN A 228 11.96 -12.48 25.53
C ASN A 228 11.70 -13.56 26.60
N PRO A 229 10.47 -14.07 26.77
CA PRO A 229 10.28 -15.48 26.42
C PRO A 229 8.85 -15.86 25.93
N ASN A 230 8.80 -16.70 24.91
CA ASN A 230 7.97 -17.91 24.77
C ASN A 230 6.77 -18.04 25.76
N TYR A 231 5.51 -17.93 25.31
CA TYR A 231 4.37 -18.48 26.04
C TYR A 231 3.19 -18.89 25.15
N ASN A 232 2.71 -20.10 25.43
CA ASN A 232 1.60 -20.82 24.81
C ASN A 232 0.28 -20.49 25.53
N GLY A 233 -0.81 -20.40 24.77
CA GLY A 233 -2.25 -20.38 25.14
C GLY A 233 -2.71 -19.95 26.55
N GLN A 234 -3.39 -18.79 26.63
CA GLN A 234 -4.43 -18.45 27.62
C GLN A 234 -5.53 -17.58 26.95
N PRO A 235 -6.80 -17.62 27.43
CA PRO A 235 -7.93 -17.02 26.74
C PRO A 235 -7.94 -15.49 26.83
N MET A 236 -8.43 -14.86 25.76
CA MET A 236 -8.55 -13.42 25.59
C MET A 236 -9.33 -12.78 26.76
N SER A 237 -8.85 -11.62 27.24
CA SER A 237 -9.55 -10.89 28.30
C SER A 237 -10.89 -10.32 27.79
N GLN A 238 -11.89 -10.18 28.67
CA GLN A 238 -13.17 -9.57 28.31
C GLN A 238 -13.03 -8.13 27.76
N ALA A 239 -11.97 -7.42 28.15
CA ALA A 239 -11.68 -6.09 27.65
C ALA A 239 -11.19 -6.11 26.19
N ASP A 240 -10.38 -7.11 25.83
CA ASP A 240 -9.89 -7.29 24.45
C ASP A 240 -10.99 -7.84 23.54
N ALA A 241 -11.87 -8.69 24.04
CA ALA A 241 -13.04 -9.18 23.31
C ALA A 241 -14.04 -8.03 23.01
N LYS A 242 -14.28 -7.14 23.98
CA LYS A 242 -15.16 -5.97 23.81
C LYS A 242 -14.56 -4.91 22.88
N ALA A 243 -13.24 -4.75 22.87
CA ALA A 243 -12.54 -3.89 21.92
C ALA A 243 -12.62 -4.45 20.47
N ALA A 244 -12.55 -5.78 20.32
CA ALA A 244 -12.71 -6.44 19.02
C ALA A 244 -14.15 -6.35 18.48
N GLU A 245 -15.17 -6.43 19.34
CA GLU A 245 -16.59 -6.30 18.95
C GLU A 245 -16.96 -4.86 18.58
N ALA A 246 -16.41 -3.87 19.29
CA ALA A 246 -16.57 -2.45 18.96
C ALA A 246 -15.92 -2.09 17.60
N ALA A 247 -14.81 -2.75 17.24
CA ALA A 247 -14.16 -2.57 15.94
C ALA A 247 -14.96 -3.18 14.77
N GLN A 248 -15.79 -4.20 15.02
CA GLN A 248 -16.67 -4.79 14.00
C GLN A 248 -17.96 -3.97 13.76
N SER A 249 -18.31 -3.06 14.67
CA SER A 249 -19.59 -2.34 14.67
C SER A 249 -19.53 -0.95 14.01
N ALA A 250 -18.35 -0.49 13.59
CA ALA A 250 -18.17 0.82 12.98
C ALA A 250 -18.64 0.79 11.50
N TYR A 251 -19.84 1.32 11.24
CA TYR A 251 -20.36 1.49 9.88
C TYR A 251 -20.01 2.87 9.33
N TYR A 252 -19.36 2.90 8.16
CA TYR A 252 -19.01 4.12 7.44
C TYR A 252 -20.11 4.46 6.42
N ASP A 253 -20.74 5.63 6.55
CA ASP A 253 -21.73 6.16 5.59
C ASP A 253 -21.07 7.10 4.57
N PRO A 254 -21.00 6.72 3.28
CA PRO A 254 -20.37 7.52 2.24
C PRO A 254 -21.00 8.91 2.00
N ASN A 255 -22.24 9.16 2.45
CA ASN A 255 -22.92 10.43 2.24
C ASN A 255 -22.66 11.47 3.35
N ARG A 256 -21.95 11.09 4.43
CA ARG A 256 -21.64 11.98 5.57
C ARG A 256 -20.20 11.79 6.07
N PRO A 257 -19.19 12.22 5.28
CA PRO A 257 -17.77 11.94 5.56
C PRO A 257 -17.20 12.67 6.80
N GLN A 258 -17.97 13.57 7.44
CA GLN A 258 -17.55 14.36 8.60
C GLN A 258 -17.97 13.73 9.95
N CYS A 259 -18.69 12.60 9.94
CA CYS A 259 -19.21 12.00 11.17
C CYS A 259 -19.00 10.48 11.18
N ALA A 260 -18.10 9.99 12.04
CA ALA A 260 -18.07 8.59 12.43
C ALA A 260 -19.13 8.39 13.53
N TYR A 261 -20.18 7.62 13.23
CA TYR A 261 -21.18 7.26 14.25
C TYR A 261 -20.62 6.11 15.09
N VAL A 262 -20.30 6.42 16.35
CA VAL A 262 -20.02 5.40 17.36
C VAL A 262 -21.32 5.23 18.16
N PRO A 263 -21.95 4.04 18.16
CA PRO A 263 -23.13 3.83 19.00
C PRO A 263 -22.76 4.05 20.47
N PRO A 264 -23.58 4.76 21.26
CA PRO A 264 -23.28 4.98 22.67
C PRO A 264 -23.22 3.63 23.41
N PRO A 265 -22.29 3.45 24.36
CA PRO A 265 -22.20 2.22 25.13
C PRO A 265 -23.49 1.97 25.92
N GLU A 266 -23.96 0.72 25.98
CA GLU A 266 -25.22 0.32 26.63
C GLU A 266 -25.30 0.52 28.16
N TYR A 267 -24.31 1.15 28.81
CA TYR A 267 -24.35 1.39 30.25
C TYR A 267 -24.82 2.80 30.57
N TYR A 268 -26.14 2.98 30.55
CA TYR A 268 -26.79 4.08 31.26
C TYR A 268 -27.13 3.61 32.68
N GLU A 269 -26.16 3.69 33.61
CA GLU A 269 -26.53 3.72 35.03
C GLU A 269 -27.16 5.08 35.31
N SER A 270 -28.44 5.07 35.70
CA SER A 270 -29.13 6.28 36.15
C SER A 270 -28.46 6.79 37.44
N PRO A 271 -28.19 8.09 37.57
CA PRO A 271 -27.53 8.62 38.77
C PRO A 271 -28.40 8.40 40.02
N PRO A 272 -27.80 8.09 41.19
CA PRO A 272 -28.54 7.75 42.39
C PRO A 272 -29.34 8.94 42.94
N ALA A 273 -30.54 8.64 43.46
CA ALA A 273 -31.43 9.62 44.06
C ALA A 273 -30.83 10.24 45.34
N TYR A 274 -30.95 11.55 45.47
CA TYR A 274 -30.39 12.34 46.57
C TYR A 274 -31.17 12.11 47.88
N THR A 275 -30.60 11.38 48.85
CA THR A 275 -31.14 11.34 50.22
C THR A 275 -30.56 12.48 51.05
N LYS A 276 -31.38 13.49 51.38
CA LYS A 276 -31.09 14.48 52.43
C LYS A 276 -31.01 13.79 53.79
N LYS A 277 -29.88 13.87 54.48
CA LYS A 277 -29.81 13.61 55.92
C LYS A 277 -29.99 14.94 56.67
N TYR A 278 -31.02 15.01 57.50
CA TYR A 278 -31.20 16.05 58.50
C TYR A 278 -30.28 15.78 59.70
N GLN A 279 -29.52 16.80 60.12
CA GLN A 279 -29.18 17.07 61.51
C GLN A 279 -29.46 18.54 61.77
#